data_AF-A0A6A4IJ59-F1
#
_entry.id   AF-A0A6A4IJ59-F1
#
_cell.length_a   1.000
_cell.length_b   1.000
_cell.length_c   1.000
_cell.angle_alpha   90.00
_cell.angle_beta   90.00
_cell.angle_gamma   90.00
#
_symmetry.space_group_name_H-M   'P 1'
#
loop_
_entity.id
_entity.type
_entity.pdbx_description
1 polymer ?
#
loop_
_entity_poly.entity_id
_entity_poly.type
_entity_poly.pdbx_seq_one_letter_code
_entity_poly.pdbx_strand_id
1 'polypeptide(L)'
;MPPVRETRQTKVNSGSKANQPPPKPIVIHSDVIEISDSEDDVPAASLKRKSSLVLSLERNVKKLKEENQMHKNEEKNLKAELARVKKKLEKAKHETEAIKNDKHNLAAQLVRSQSEVIHLQSQVSSNPVPSKTCLPISEIEDDVTCEICTMKMWTPYILECGHMYCQCCLQDWFSTTLAQHLAAHPNYNINQQQMQMPYGMEHYMHLFANTMPQPKYTCPSCREELRNPPIEAFNVKSIVRAVASVEGESSPRKETGSSSRRKGKAPAVREDPWSGFFRKKPKA
;
A
#
# COMPACT_ATOMS: atom_id res chain seq x y z
N MET A 1 -17.94 16.35 16.98
CA MET A 1 -17.70 15.73 18.32
C MET A 1 -18.44 14.41 18.41
N PRO A 2 -17.68 13.30 18.56
CA PRO A 2 -18.09 12.13 19.34
C PRO A 2 -17.01 11.78 20.40
N PRO A 3 -17.32 10.99 21.44
CA PRO A 3 -16.43 10.81 22.59
C PRO A 3 -15.34 9.75 22.34
N VAL A 4 -14.14 10.06 22.82
CA VAL A 4 -12.95 9.20 22.82
C VAL A 4 -13.01 8.22 23.99
N ARG A 5 -12.75 6.94 23.71
CA ARG A 5 -12.70 5.84 24.67
C ARG A 5 -11.40 5.91 25.49
N GLU A 6 -11.54 6.06 26.81
CA GLU A 6 -10.42 6.03 27.77
C GLU A 6 -9.83 4.62 27.93
N THR A 7 -8.50 4.52 27.84
CA THR A 7 -7.74 3.33 28.21
C THR A 7 -7.18 3.47 29.63
N ARG A 8 -7.49 2.47 30.44
CA ARG A 8 -7.19 2.32 31.87
C ARG A 8 -5.68 2.06 32.07
N GLN A 9 -4.97 3.00 32.68
CA GLN A 9 -3.59 2.82 33.14
C GLN A 9 -3.55 2.22 34.54
N THR A 10 -2.85 1.10 34.70
CA THR A 10 -2.52 0.51 36.01
C THR A 10 -1.26 1.15 36.57
N LYS A 11 -1.44 1.86 37.69
CA LYS A 11 -0.40 2.55 38.47
C LYS A 11 0.30 1.54 39.37
N VAL A 12 1.56 1.22 39.08
CA VAL A 12 2.40 0.41 39.98
C VAL A 12 3.17 1.35 40.89
N ASN A 13 2.87 1.27 42.18
CA ASN A 13 3.39 2.13 43.23
C ASN A 13 4.65 1.48 43.83
N SER A 14 5.82 2.09 43.64
CA SER A 14 7.09 1.65 44.25
C SER A 14 7.55 2.69 45.28
N GLY A 15 7.18 2.46 46.54
CA GLY A 15 7.64 3.23 47.69
C GLY A 15 8.84 2.58 48.38
N SER A 16 9.97 3.27 48.25
CA SER A 16 11.16 3.39 49.10
C SER A 16 11.18 2.63 50.45
N LYS A 17 12.17 1.73 50.62
CA LYS A 17 12.66 1.29 51.94
C LYS A 17 14.02 1.92 52.24
N ALA A 18 14.09 2.54 53.41
CA ALA A 18 15.20 3.33 53.91
C ALA A 18 16.38 2.50 54.43
N ASN A 19 17.54 3.16 54.40
CA ASN A 19 18.86 2.75 54.86
C ASN A 19 18.91 2.05 56.22
N GLN A 20 19.63 0.92 56.28
CA GLN A 20 20.23 0.41 57.52
C GLN A 20 21.77 0.36 57.35
N PRO A 21 22.55 0.72 58.40
CA PRO A 21 24.00 0.70 58.36
C PRO A 21 24.58 -0.73 58.49
N PRO A 22 25.82 -0.97 58.04
CA PRO A 22 26.43 -2.30 57.99
C PRO A 22 26.82 -2.84 59.37
N PRO A 23 26.75 -4.17 59.60
CA PRO A 23 27.20 -4.80 60.84
C PRO A 23 28.74 -4.84 60.92
N LYS A 24 29.26 -4.71 62.16
CA LYS A 24 30.68 -4.63 62.51
C LYS A 24 31.41 -5.99 62.35
N PRO A 25 32.75 -5.99 62.19
CA PRO A 25 33.54 -7.21 62.00
C PRO A 25 33.68 -7.99 63.31
N ILE A 26 33.47 -9.31 63.24
CA ILE A 26 33.73 -10.25 64.33
C ILE A 26 35.22 -10.59 64.33
N VAL A 27 35.89 -10.30 65.44
CA VAL A 27 37.28 -10.65 65.71
C VAL A 27 37.35 -12.12 66.12
N ILE A 28 38.13 -12.91 65.38
CA ILE A 28 38.40 -14.32 65.68
C ILE A 28 39.77 -14.37 66.37
N HIS A 29 39.78 -14.79 67.64
CA HIS A 29 41.00 -15.06 68.39
C HIS A 29 41.68 -16.33 67.85
N SER A 30 42.97 -16.22 67.54
CA SER A 30 43.85 -17.32 67.15
C SER A 30 44.49 -17.93 68.40
N ASP A 31 43.95 -19.05 68.87
CA ASP A 31 44.66 -19.90 69.83
C ASP A 31 45.66 -20.77 69.06
N VAL A 32 46.92 -20.38 69.17
CA VAL A 32 48.08 -21.13 68.68
C VAL A 32 48.36 -22.24 69.71
N ILE A 33 48.12 -23.49 69.32
CA ILE A 33 48.55 -24.65 70.11
C ILE A 33 49.92 -25.07 69.56
N GLU A 34 50.98 -24.70 70.28
CA GLU A 34 52.31 -25.31 70.12
C GLU A 34 52.27 -26.73 70.70
N ILE A 35 52.49 -27.72 69.84
CA ILE A 35 52.80 -29.09 70.26
C ILE A 35 54.23 -29.35 69.80
N SER A 36 55.17 -29.31 70.75
CA SER A 36 56.50 -29.89 70.58
C SER A 36 56.35 -31.40 70.41
N ASP A 37 56.98 -31.97 69.38
CA ASP A 37 57.13 -33.42 69.28
C ASP A 37 58.62 -33.80 69.28
N SER A 38 58.95 -34.63 70.26
CA SER A 38 60.25 -35.20 70.56
C SER A 38 60.32 -36.57 69.88
N GLU A 39 61.44 -36.83 69.22
CA GLU A 39 61.77 -38.13 68.65
C GLU A 39 61.89 -39.18 69.78
N ASP A 40 61.35 -40.39 69.56
CA ASP A 40 62.13 -41.62 69.71
C ASP A 40 61.39 -42.86 69.16
N ASP A 41 62.17 -43.62 68.40
CA ASP A 41 61.92 -44.90 67.76
C ASP A 41 61.44 -46.00 68.72
N VAL A 42 60.47 -46.82 68.29
CA VAL A 42 60.69 -48.29 68.19
C VAL A 42 59.61 -49.00 67.36
N PRO A 43 59.97 -50.08 66.65
CA PRO A 43 59.16 -50.72 65.62
C PRO A 43 58.41 -51.96 66.15
N ALA A 44 57.28 -52.27 65.53
CA ALA A 44 56.99 -53.60 64.96
C ALA A 44 55.47 -53.79 64.73
N ALA A 45 55.17 -54.08 63.47
CA ALA A 45 54.11 -54.97 62.97
C ALA A 45 52.99 -55.37 63.95
N SER A 46 51.80 -54.78 63.75
CA SER A 46 50.54 -55.40 64.14
C SER A 46 49.46 -54.98 63.16
N LEU A 47 48.99 -55.95 62.35
CA LEU A 47 47.84 -55.85 61.46
C LEU A 47 46.57 -55.57 62.29
N LYS A 48 46.35 -54.32 62.69
CA LYS A 48 45.13 -53.91 63.39
C LYS A 48 44.01 -53.76 62.37
N ARG A 49 43.06 -54.70 62.41
CA ARG A 49 41.74 -54.52 61.76
C ARG A 49 41.16 -53.20 62.25
N LYS A 50 41.02 -52.23 61.36
CA LYS A 50 40.41 -50.93 61.66
C LYS A 50 39.05 -51.18 62.32
N SER A 51 38.78 -50.51 63.45
CA SER A 51 37.47 -50.64 64.10
C SER A 51 36.37 -50.15 63.15
N SER A 52 35.18 -50.74 63.25
CA SER A 52 34.02 -50.40 62.39
C SER A 52 33.75 -48.89 62.32
N LEU A 53 34.00 -48.17 63.42
CA LEU A 53 33.89 -46.72 63.52
C LEU A 53 34.84 -45.97 62.57
N VAL A 54 36.10 -46.41 62.47
CA VAL A 54 37.12 -45.79 61.60
C VAL A 54 36.73 -45.95 60.13
N LEU A 55 36.24 -47.13 59.73
CA LEU A 55 35.76 -47.35 58.37
C LEU A 55 34.51 -46.51 58.04
N SER A 56 33.63 -46.27 59.01
CA SER A 56 32.47 -45.39 58.85
C SER A 56 32.89 -43.93 58.67
N LEU A 57 33.84 -43.45 59.49
CA LEU A 57 34.40 -42.10 59.37
C LEU A 57 35.11 -41.89 58.04
N GLU A 58 35.89 -42.87 57.55
CA GLU A 58 36.55 -42.79 56.24
C GLU A 58 35.55 -42.64 55.09
N ARG A 59 34.40 -43.36 55.14
CA ARG A 59 33.32 -43.19 54.16
C ARG A 59 32.69 -41.79 54.23
N ASN A 60 32.43 -41.28 55.42
CA ASN A 60 31.86 -39.94 55.60
C ASN A 60 32.80 -38.84 55.12
N VAL A 61 34.11 -38.94 55.42
CA VAL A 61 35.12 -38.01 54.93
C VAL A 61 35.20 -38.04 53.40
N LYS A 62 35.11 -39.22 52.79
CA LYS A 62 35.07 -39.35 51.32
C LYS A 62 33.82 -38.65 50.74
N LYS A 63 32.65 -38.89 51.32
CA LYS A 63 31.39 -38.27 50.88
C LYS A 63 31.45 -36.73 51.01
N LEU A 64 31.93 -36.22 52.14
CA LEU A 64 32.09 -34.77 52.35
C LEU A 64 33.11 -34.14 51.39
N LYS A 65 34.16 -34.87 50.99
CA LYS A 65 35.11 -34.40 49.97
C LYS A 65 34.46 -34.32 48.59
N GLU A 66 33.65 -35.31 48.22
CA GLU A 66 32.89 -35.32 46.97
C GLU A 66 31.86 -34.17 46.93
N GLU A 67 31.10 -33.97 48.01
CA GLU A 67 30.15 -32.86 48.16
C GLU A 67 30.84 -31.49 48.08
N ASN A 68 31.97 -31.30 48.76
CA ASN A 68 32.77 -30.07 48.64
C ASN A 68 33.28 -29.83 47.23
N GLN A 69 33.68 -30.89 46.51
CA GLN A 69 34.10 -30.77 45.13
C GLN A 69 32.93 -30.39 44.21
N MET A 70 31.74 -30.92 44.48
CA MET A 70 30.51 -30.51 43.78
C MET A 70 30.18 -29.04 44.00
N HIS A 71 30.16 -28.58 45.26
CA HIS A 71 29.89 -27.17 45.57
C HIS A 71 30.92 -26.23 44.95
N LYS A 72 32.21 -26.59 44.91
CA LYS A 72 33.24 -25.80 44.20
C LYS A 72 32.96 -25.69 42.70
N ASN A 73 32.50 -26.78 42.07
CA ASN A 73 32.14 -26.76 40.65
C ASN A 73 30.88 -25.91 40.40
N GLU A 74 29.89 -25.98 41.29
CA GLU A 74 28.68 -25.16 41.23
C GLU A 74 28.98 -23.67 41.42
N GLU A 75 29.82 -23.31 42.39
CA GLU A 75 30.27 -21.93 42.61
C GLU A 75 30.99 -21.39 41.36
N LYS A 76 31.85 -22.20 40.74
CA LYS A 76 32.52 -21.85 39.48
C LYS A 76 31.52 -21.62 38.34
N ASN A 77 30.49 -22.46 38.24
CA ASN A 77 29.45 -22.33 37.21
C ASN A 77 28.60 -21.06 37.43
N LEU A 78 28.12 -20.84 38.64
CA LEU A 78 27.35 -19.64 39.01
C LEU A 78 28.16 -18.36 38.78
N LYS A 79 29.45 -18.37 39.09
CA LYS A 79 30.35 -17.25 38.82
C LYS A 79 30.49 -16.95 37.32
N ALA A 80 30.59 -18.00 36.50
CA ALA A 80 30.63 -17.85 35.05
C ALA A 80 29.30 -17.32 34.48
N GLU A 81 28.17 -17.79 35.01
CA GLU A 81 26.84 -17.30 34.64
C GLU A 81 26.63 -15.84 35.03
N LEU A 82 27.02 -15.46 36.25
CA LEU A 82 26.97 -14.09 36.73
C LEU A 82 27.82 -13.15 35.87
N ALA A 83 28.99 -13.59 35.40
CA ALA A 83 29.80 -12.84 34.45
C ALA A 83 29.10 -12.66 33.09
N ARG A 84 28.41 -13.70 32.59
CA ARG A 84 27.63 -13.63 31.34
C ARG A 84 26.44 -12.67 31.46
N VAL A 85 25.71 -12.72 32.58
CA VAL A 85 24.57 -11.83 32.85
C VAL A 85 25.04 -10.38 32.98
N LYS A 86 26.13 -10.12 33.70
CA LYS A 86 26.74 -8.77 33.77
C LYS A 86 27.10 -8.24 32.39
N LYS A 87 27.72 -9.05 31.53
CA LYS A 87 28.06 -8.65 30.15
C LYS A 87 26.82 -8.31 29.32
N LYS A 88 25.73 -9.07 29.47
CA LYS A 88 24.44 -8.78 28.81
C LYS A 88 23.82 -7.49 29.35
N LEU A 89 23.89 -7.26 30.65
CA LEU A 89 23.37 -6.06 31.29
C LEU A 89 24.08 -4.80 30.79
N GLU A 90 25.41 -4.81 30.67
CA GLU A 90 26.16 -3.67 30.15
C GLU A 90 25.86 -3.40 28.67
N LYS A 91 25.68 -4.44 27.85
CA LYS A 91 25.21 -4.28 26.47
C LYS A 91 23.81 -3.65 26.40
N ALA A 92 22.87 -4.16 27.18
CA ALA A 92 21.51 -3.63 27.23
C ALA A 92 21.50 -2.16 27.68
N LYS A 93 22.32 -1.79 28.68
CA LYS A 93 22.47 -0.39 29.10
C LYS A 93 22.96 0.50 27.96
N HIS A 94 23.99 0.07 27.23
CA HIS A 94 24.51 0.83 26.09
C HIS A 94 23.46 0.99 24.98
N GLU A 95 22.73 -0.07 24.64
CA GLU A 95 21.62 -0.03 23.68
C GLU A 95 20.52 0.92 24.12
N THR A 96 20.14 0.93 25.40
CA THR A 96 19.11 1.84 25.92
C THR A 96 19.52 3.30 25.85
N GLU A 97 20.79 3.63 26.09
CA GLU A 97 21.26 5.01 25.97
C GLU A 97 21.34 5.45 24.50
N ALA A 98 21.73 4.55 23.59
CA ALA A 98 21.68 4.82 22.15
C ALA A 98 20.25 5.12 21.67
N ILE A 99 19.27 4.28 22.05
CA ILE A 99 17.86 4.47 21.70
C ILE A 99 17.32 5.80 22.27
N LYS A 100 17.76 6.18 23.48
CA LYS A 100 17.35 7.43 24.12
C LYS A 100 17.87 8.66 23.35
N ASN A 101 19.11 8.59 22.85
CA ASN A 101 19.68 9.64 22.00
C ASN A 101 18.96 9.74 20.65
N ASP A 102 18.67 8.61 20.01
CA ASP A 102 17.91 8.58 18.75
C ASP A 102 16.49 9.14 18.92
N LYS A 103 15.82 8.81 20.02
CA LYS A 103 14.52 9.36 20.37
C LYS A 103 14.56 10.89 20.50
N HIS A 104 15.62 11.43 21.11
CA HIS A 104 15.78 12.88 21.25
C HIS A 104 16.00 13.55 19.88
N ASN A 105 16.84 12.95 19.03
CA ASN A 105 17.09 13.45 17.68
C ASN A 105 15.83 13.44 16.80
N LEU A 106 15.04 12.36 16.84
CA LEU A 106 13.78 12.24 16.12
C LEU A 106 12.75 13.24 16.62
N ALA A 107 12.66 13.47 17.94
CA ALA A 107 11.78 14.49 18.50
C ALA A 107 12.16 15.90 17.99
N ALA A 108 13.46 16.22 17.96
CA ALA A 108 13.94 17.50 17.42
C ALA A 108 13.70 17.64 15.91
N GLN A 109 13.75 16.55 15.14
CA GLN A 109 13.40 16.55 13.72
C GLN A 109 11.89 16.77 13.51
N LEU A 110 11.05 16.09 14.29
CA LEU A 110 9.60 16.23 14.20
C LEU A 110 9.14 17.67 14.47
N VAL A 111 9.73 18.34 15.46
CA VAL A 111 9.43 19.76 15.75
C VAL A 111 9.82 20.65 14.57
N ARG A 112 10.97 20.41 13.94
CA ARG A 112 11.41 21.15 12.74
C ARG A 112 10.43 20.97 11.58
N SER A 113 10.05 19.73 11.27
CA SER A 113 9.07 19.47 10.21
C SER A 113 7.70 20.05 10.51
N GLN A 114 7.24 20.03 11.77
CA GLN A 114 5.98 20.69 12.15
C GLN A 114 6.04 22.21 11.94
N SER A 115 7.17 22.85 12.31
CA SER A 115 7.34 24.29 12.08
C SER A 115 7.36 24.65 10.58
N GLU A 116 7.94 23.80 9.73
CA GLU A 116 7.94 23.98 8.28
C GLU A 116 6.53 23.84 7.68
N VAL A 117 5.75 22.84 8.14
CA VAL A 117 4.35 22.69 7.72
C VAL A 117 3.51 23.90 8.11
N ILE A 118 3.66 24.41 9.35
CA ILE A 118 2.95 25.61 9.81
C ILE A 118 3.33 26.81 8.95
N HIS A 119 4.63 26.98 8.65
CA HIS A 119 5.11 28.06 7.81
C HIS A 119 4.55 27.97 6.39
N LEU A 120 4.60 26.80 5.74
CA LEU A 120 4.02 26.59 4.40
C LEU A 120 2.50 26.80 4.40
N GLN A 121 1.78 26.31 5.41
CA GLN A 121 0.34 26.56 5.56
C GLN A 121 0.05 28.05 5.71
N SER A 122 0.87 28.78 6.46
CA SER A 122 0.74 30.23 6.60
C SER A 122 0.99 30.95 5.28
N GLN A 123 1.98 30.54 4.49
CA GLN A 123 2.26 31.10 3.17
C GLN A 123 1.13 30.83 2.16
N VAL A 124 0.51 29.65 2.21
CA VAL A 124 -0.68 29.31 1.40
C VAL A 124 -1.91 30.10 1.85
N SER A 125 -1.99 30.48 3.12
CA SER A 125 -3.10 31.29 3.66
C SER A 125 -2.90 32.80 3.46
N SER A 126 -1.65 33.28 3.48
CA SER A 126 -1.29 34.70 3.40
C SER A 126 -1.03 35.18 1.97
N ASN A 127 -0.68 34.28 1.05
CA ASN A 127 -0.92 34.52 -0.36
C ASN A 127 -2.39 34.17 -0.58
N PRO A 128 -3.32 35.14 -0.73
CA PRO A 128 -4.54 34.83 -1.42
C PRO A 128 -4.09 34.28 -2.77
N VAL A 129 -4.20 32.95 -2.95
CA VAL A 129 -4.39 32.40 -4.30
C VAL A 129 -5.37 33.38 -4.94
N PRO A 130 -4.99 34.10 -6.02
CA PRO A 130 -5.87 35.09 -6.63
C PRO A 130 -7.23 34.43 -6.74
N SER A 131 -8.16 34.96 -5.97
CA SER A 131 -9.33 34.25 -5.49
C SER A 131 -10.15 33.87 -6.69
N LYS A 132 -9.98 32.65 -7.20
CA LYS A 132 -10.59 32.20 -8.45
C LYS A 132 -10.37 33.22 -9.57
N THR A 133 -9.56 32.91 -10.57
CA THR A 133 -10.07 33.15 -11.93
C THR A 133 -11.28 32.24 -12.07
N CYS A 134 -12.42 32.66 -11.49
CA CYS A 134 -13.70 32.05 -11.70
C CYS A 134 -14.00 32.47 -13.11
N LEU A 135 -13.57 31.66 -14.07
CA LEU A 135 -14.12 31.77 -15.41
C LEU A 135 -15.64 31.69 -15.18
N PRO A 136 -16.38 32.77 -15.52
CA PRO A 136 -17.81 32.75 -15.36
C PRO A 136 -18.34 31.55 -16.13
N ILE A 137 -19.27 30.80 -15.55
CA ILE A 137 -19.75 29.53 -16.11
C ILE A 137 -20.28 29.73 -17.53
N SER A 138 -20.83 30.92 -17.81
CA SER A 138 -21.26 31.36 -19.14
C SER A 138 -20.18 31.32 -20.22
N GLU A 139 -18.90 31.51 -19.89
CA GLU A 139 -17.80 31.40 -20.87
C GLU A 139 -17.51 29.94 -21.24
N ILE A 140 -17.80 29.00 -20.35
CA ILE A 140 -17.55 27.55 -20.56
C ILE A 140 -18.79 26.86 -21.12
N GLU A 141 -19.96 27.49 -21.00
CA GLU A 141 -21.24 26.91 -21.42
C GLU A 141 -21.24 26.57 -22.92
N ASP A 142 -20.78 27.49 -23.76
CA ASP A 142 -20.67 27.28 -25.20
C ASP A 142 -19.76 26.08 -25.53
N ASP A 143 -18.62 25.94 -24.83
CA ASP A 143 -17.65 24.85 -25.03
C ASP A 143 -18.18 23.46 -24.64
N VAL A 144 -19.22 23.39 -23.81
CA VAL A 144 -19.85 22.13 -23.37
C VAL A 144 -21.15 21.82 -24.10
N THR A 145 -21.60 22.68 -25.01
CA THR A 145 -22.79 22.49 -25.84
C THR A 145 -22.46 21.93 -27.22
N CYS A 146 -23.37 21.13 -27.77
CA CYS A 146 -23.22 20.55 -29.10
C CYS A 146 -23.65 21.56 -30.16
N GLU A 147 -22.83 21.81 -31.18
CA GLU A 147 -23.18 22.72 -32.29
C GLU A 147 -24.37 22.22 -33.14
N ILE A 148 -24.74 20.93 -33.05
CA ILE A 148 -25.89 20.37 -33.79
C ILE A 148 -27.21 20.56 -33.01
N CYS A 149 -27.26 20.09 -31.76
CA CYS A 149 -28.50 20.11 -30.98
C CYS A 149 -28.59 21.29 -30.01
N THR A 150 -27.53 22.09 -29.85
CA THR A 150 -27.42 23.21 -28.90
C THR A 150 -27.61 22.82 -27.42
N MET A 151 -27.56 21.52 -27.11
CA MET A 151 -27.69 21.00 -25.75
C MET A 151 -26.33 20.56 -25.21
N LYS A 152 -26.22 20.44 -23.88
CA LYS A 152 -25.03 19.91 -23.21
C LYS A 152 -24.64 18.52 -23.71
N MET A 153 -23.35 18.32 -23.97
CA MET A 153 -22.82 17.07 -24.50
C MET A 153 -22.59 16.03 -23.39
N TRP A 154 -23.62 15.26 -23.03
CA TRP A 154 -23.51 14.21 -22.00
C TRP A 154 -22.59 13.03 -22.37
N THR A 155 -22.46 12.78 -23.67
CA THR A 155 -21.56 11.80 -24.26
C THR A 155 -20.86 12.46 -25.46
N PRO A 156 -19.85 13.31 -25.20
CA PRO A 156 -19.14 14.04 -26.24
C PRO A 156 -18.18 13.12 -26.97
N TYR A 157 -18.13 13.24 -28.30
CA TYR A 157 -17.16 12.57 -29.15
C TYR A 157 -16.41 13.59 -29.99
N ILE A 158 -15.09 13.43 -30.06
CA ILE A 158 -14.18 14.28 -30.83
C ILE A 158 -13.87 13.62 -32.18
N LEU A 159 -13.88 14.44 -33.23
CA LEU A 159 -13.49 14.06 -34.59
C LEU A 159 -11.99 14.30 -34.80
N GLU A 160 -11.39 13.76 -35.86
CA GLU A 160 -9.96 13.99 -36.19
C GLU A 160 -9.61 15.47 -36.39
N CYS A 161 -10.55 16.24 -36.94
CA CYS A 161 -10.44 17.69 -37.11
C CYS A 161 -10.54 18.50 -35.80
N GLY A 162 -10.77 17.84 -34.65
CA GLY A 162 -10.87 18.48 -33.34
C GLY A 162 -12.27 18.93 -32.90
N HIS A 163 -13.25 19.00 -33.80
CA HIS A 163 -14.63 19.37 -33.45
C HIS A 163 -15.31 18.28 -32.61
N MET A 164 -16.21 18.70 -31.70
CA MET A 164 -16.86 17.83 -30.72
C MET A 164 -18.39 17.93 -30.81
N TYR A 165 -19.06 16.79 -30.65
CA TYR A 165 -20.52 16.71 -30.71
C TYR A 165 -21.06 15.59 -29.82
N CYS A 166 -22.37 15.59 -29.60
CA CYS A 166 -23.06 14.46 -28.99
C CYS A 166 -22.95 13.19 -29.84
N GLN A 167 -22.85 12.03 -29.18
CA GLN A 167 -22.91 10.72 -29.83
C GLN A 167 -24.12 10.58 -30.78
N CYS A 168 -25.33 10.90 -30.31
CA CYS A 168 -26.56 10.78 -31.10
C CYS A 168 -26.52 11.68 -32.35
N CYS A 169 -26.10 12.94 -32.20
CA CYS A 169 -26.02 13.88 -33.32
C CYS A 169 -25.07 13.40 -34.43
N LEU A 170 -23.91 12.85 -34.06
CA LEU A 170 -22.98 12.27 -35.04
C LEU A 170 -23.54 11.00 -35.68
N GLN A 171 -24.23 10.15 -34.91
CA GLN A 171 -24.88 8.96 -35.46
C GLN A 171 -25.96 9.34 -36.49
N ASP A 172 -26.78 10.35 -36.21
CA ASP A 172 -27.82 10.81 -37.14
C ASP A 172 -27.21 11.43 -38.41
N TRP A 173 -26.16 12.23 -38.24
CA TRP A 173 -25.40 12.82 -39.35
C TRP A 173 -24.79 11.75 -40.27
N PHE A 174 -24.11 10.76 -39.70
CA PHE A 174 -23.52 9.67 -40.48
C PHE A 174 -24.60 8.75 -41.08
N SER A 175 -25.70 8.49 -40.37
CA SER A 175 -26.83 7.71 -40.89
C SER A 175 -27.46 8.38 -42.11
N THR A 176 -27.60 9.70 -42.09
CA THR A 176 -28.10 10.48 -43.23
C THR A 176 -27.14 10.38 -44.42
N THR A 177 -25.84 10.54 -44.17
CA THR A 177 -24.79 10.40 -45.21
C THR A 177 -24.81 9.00 -45.84
N LEU A 178 -24.94 7.97 -45.00
CA LEU A 178 -25.04 6.59 -45.45
C LEU A 178 -26.32 6.33 -46.27
N ALA A 179 -27.47 6.83 -45.82
CA ALA A 179 -28.72 6.68 -46.55
C ALA A 179 -28.66 7.32 -47.95
N GLN A 180 -28.08 8.51 -48.06
CA GLN A 180 -27.83 9.18 -49.34
C GLN A 180 -26.90 8.35 -50.24
N HIS A 181 -25.86 7.77 -49.67
CA HIS A 181 -24.94 6.89 -50.39
C HIS A 181 -25.66 5.64 -50.92
N LEU A 182 -26.48 4.98 -50.09
CA LEU A 182 -27.28 3.81 -50.49
C LEU A 182 -28.25 4.13 -51.63
N ALA A 183 -28.88 5.30 -51.60
CA ALA A 183 -29.76 5.76 -52.66
C ALA A 183 -29.01 5.98 -53.99
N ALA A 184 -27.79 6.52 -53.94
CA ALA A 184 -26.94 6.74 -55.12
C ALA A 184 -26.27 5.46 -55.64
N HIS A 185 -26.13 4.43 -54.79
CA HIS A 185 -25.43 3.19 -55.12
C HIS A 185 -26.25 1.96 -54.71
N PRO A 186 -27.26 1.55 -55.51
CA PRO A 186 -28.15 0.43 -55.18
C PRO A 186 -27.45 -0.91 -54.93
N ASN A 187 -26.25 -1.12 -55.51
CA ASN A 187 -25.45 -2.34 -55.33
C ASN A 187 -24.53 -2.31 -54.10
N TYR A 188 -24.51 -1.20 -53.34
CA TYR A 188 -23.71 -1.10 -52.13
C TYR A 188 -24.34 -1.91 -50.99
N ASN A 189 -23.59 -2.86 -50.43
CA ASN A 189 -24.04 -3.68 -49.32
C ASN A 189 -23.15 -3.45 -48.08
N ILE A 190 -23.75 -2.93 -47.01
CA ILE A 190 -23.07 -2.63 -45.73
C ILE A 190 -22.53 -3.88 -45.03
N ASN A 191 -23.21 -5.02 -45.20
CA ASN A 191 -22.87 -6.29 -44.55
C ASN A 191 -21.82 -7.08 -45.34
N GLN A 192 -21.44 -6.64 -46.54
CA GLN A 192 -20.46 -7.34 -47.37
C GLN A 192 -19.08 -7.41 -46.70
N GLN A 193 -18.82 -6.58 -45.69
CA GLN A 193 -17.60 -6.60 -44.88
C GLN A 193 -17.51 -7.78 -43.90
N GLN A 194 -18.62 -8.48 -43.62
CA GLN A 194 -18.66 -9.58 -42.63
C GLN A 194 -18.69 -10.98 -43.24
N MET A 195 -18.67 -11.13 -44.57
CA MET A 195 -18.60 -12.47 -45.16
C MET A 195 -17.24 -13.11 -44.83
N GLN A 196 -17.28 -14.20 -44.05
CA GLN A 196 -16.14 -15.08 -43.85
C GLN A 196 -15.76 -15.67 -45.21
N MET A 197 -14.64 -15.22 -45.78
CA MET A 197 -14.22 -15.66 -47.10
C MET A 197 -13.49 -17.01 -47.03
N PRO A 198 -13.60 -17.84 -48.09
CA PRO A 198 -12.78 -19.03 -48.24
C PRO A 198 -11.30 -18.68 -48.28
N TYR A 199 -10.49 -19.46 -47.56
CA TYR A 199 -9.04 -19.31 -47.49
C TYR A 199 -8.41 -19.25 -48.90
N GLY A 200 -7.62 -18.22 -49.19
CA GLY A 200 -6.92 -18.05 -50.47
C GLY A 200 -7.51 -17.06 -51.48
N MET A 201 -8.72 -16.51 -51.26
CA MET A 201 -9.30 -15.43 -52.11
C MET A 201 -9.20 -14.02 -51.52
N GLU A 202 -8.52 -13.87 -50.38
CA GLU A 202 -8.40 -12.60 -49.65
C GLU A 202 -7.80 -11.48 -50.51
N HIS A 203 -6.78 -11.80 -51.32
CA HIS A 203 -6.08 -10.82 -52.16
C HIS A 203 -6.99 -10.21 -53.25
N TYR A 204 -7.82 -11.03 -53.91
CA TYR A 204 -8.73 -10.56 -54.95
C TYR A 204 -9.84 -9.67 -54.37
N MET A 205 -10.38 -10.02 -53.21
CA MET A 205 -11.41 -9.21 -52.55
C MET A 205 -10.89 -7.86 -52.08
N HIS A 206 -9.64 -7.75 -51.64
CA HIS A 206 -9.03 -6.45 -51.32
C HIS A 206 -8.96 -5.52 -52.54
N LEU A 207 -8.71 -6.06 -53.74
CA LEU A 207 -8.72 -5.28 -54.98
C LEU A 207 -10.13 -4.78 -55.31
N PHE A 208 -11.15 -5.63 -55.20
CA PHE A 208 -12.56 -5.23 -55.43
C PHE A 208 -13.11 -4.29 -54.35
N ALA A 209 -12.73 -4.47 -53.10
CA ALA A 209 -13.17 -3.60 -52.00
C ALA A 209 -12.63 -2.17 -52.14
N ASN A 210 -11.55 -1.96 -52.90
CA ASN A 210 -10.99 -0.64 -53.17
C ASN A 210 -11.62 0.05 -54.39
N THR A 211 -12.32 -0.69 -55.26
CA THR A 211 -12.99 -0.11 -56.44
C THR A 211 -14.44 0.31 -56.16
N MET A 212 -15.04 -0.19 -55.08
CA MET A 212 -16.40 0.19 -54.70
C MET A 212 -16.43 1.58 -54.05
N PRO A 213 -17.29 2.51 -54.51
CA PRO A 213 -17.44 3.80 -53.88
C PRO A 213 -17.85 3.61 -52.41
N GLN A 214 -17.27 4.41 -51.52
CA GLN A 214 -17.58 4.40 -50.08
C GLN A 214 -18.29 5.69 -49.69
N PRO A 215 -19.18 5.65 -48.68
CA PRO A 215 -19.74 6.85 -48.11
C PRO A 215 -18.62 7.71 -47.52
N LYS A 216 -18.58 8.98 -47.91
CA LYS A 216 -17.62 9.96 -47.41
C LYS A 216 -18.23 10.70 -46.24
N TYR A 217 -17.88 10.30 -45.02
CA TYR A 217 -18.33 10.99 -43.81
C TYR A 217 -17.51 12.27 -43.62
N THR A 218 -18.19 13.36 -43.26
CA THR A 218 -17.57 14.68 -43.09
C THR A 218 -17.93 15.28 -41.74
N CYS A 219 -17.08 16.17 -41.22
CA CYS A 219 -17.39 16.96 -40.04
C CYS A 219 -18.55 17.93 -40.32
N PRO A 220 -19.59 18.00 -39.44
CA PRO A 220 -20.70 18.94 -39.59
C PRO A 220 -20.27 20.41 -39.74
N SER A 221 -19.28 20.87 -38.98
CA SER A 221 -18.84 22.27 -38.98
C SER A 221 -17.83 22.60 -40.08
N CYS A 222 -16.71 21.89 -40.18
CA CYS A 222 -15.65 22.22 -41.15
C CYS A 222 -15.69 21.41 -42.46
N ARG A 223 -16.57 20.41 -42.56
CA ARG A 223 -16.71 19.50 -43.72
C ARG A 223 -15.47 18.69 -44.08
N GLU A 224 -14.47 18.65 -43.21
CA GLU A 224 -13.30 17.79 -43.37
C GLU A 224 -13.70 16.30 -43.40
N GLU A 225 -13.11 15.53 -44.31
CA GLU A 225 -13.39 14.10 -44.47
C GLU A 225 -12.81 13.29 -43.30
N LEU A 226 -13.64 12.44 -42.72
CA LEU A 226 -13.29 11.63 -41.56
C LEU A 226 -12.88 10.21 -42.00
N ARG A 227 -11.70 9.77 -41.56
CA ARG A 227 -11.15 8.45 -41.94
C ARG A 227 -11.23 7.42 -40.82
N ASN A 228 -11.32 7.89 -39.58
CA ASN A 228 -11.35 7.11 -38.36
C ASN A 228 -12.64 7.42 -37.58
N PRO A 229 -13.14 6.46 -36.78
CA PRO A 229 -14.32 6.67 -35.97
C PRO A 229 -14.09 7.75 -34.90
N PRO A 230 -15.12 8.52 -34.52
CA PRO A 230 -15.03 9.48 -33.42
C PRO A 230 -14.61 8.84 -32.10
N ILE A 231 -13.84 9.58 -31.29
CA ILE A 231 -13.33 9.11 -29.99
C ILE A 231 -14.11 9.78 -28.85
N GLU A 232 -14.55 9.03 -27.84
CA GLU A 232 -15.25 9.63 -26.69
C GLU A 232 -14.29 10.53 -25.88
N ALA A 233 -14.68 11.78 -25.64
CA ALA A 233 -13.89 12.77 -24.90
C ALA A 233 -14.21 12.72 -23.40
N PHE A 234 -13.65 11.74 -22.67
CA PHE A 234 -13.95 11.50 -21.25
C PHE A 234 -13.65 12.68 -20.32
N ASN A 235 -12.63 13.50 -20.64
CA ASN A 235 -12.30 14.69 -19.85
C ASN A 235 -13.39 15.75 -20.00
N VAL A 236 -13.84 16.01 -21.23
CA VAL A 236 -14.94 16.94 -21.52
C VAL A 236 -16.24 16.46 -20.86
N LYS A 237 -16.50 15.15 -20.86
CA LYS A 237 -17.63 14.56 -20.14
C LYS A 237 -17.64 14.89 -18.64
N SER A 238 -16.46 14.99 -18.03
CA SER A 238 -16.34 15.35 -16.61
C SER A 238 -16.61 16.84 -16.40
N ILE A 239 -16.15 17.69 -17.33
CA ILE A 239 -16.42 19.13 -17.34
C ILE A 239 -17.92 19.40 -17.53
N VAL A 240 -18.56 18.77 -18.52
CA VAL A 240 -20.02 18.88 -18.77
C VAL A 240 -20.81 18.56 -17.52
N ARG A 241 -20.43 17.49 -16.79
CA ARG A 241 -21.09 17.10 -15.53
C ARG A 241 -20.87 18.11 -14.41
N ALA A 242 -19.69 18.71 -14.32
CA ALA A 242 -19.39 19.73 -13.33
C ALA A 242 -20.22 20.99 -13.60
N VAL A 243 -20.25 21.48 -14.84
CA VAL A 243 -21.07 22.63 -15.26
C VAL A 243 -22.55 22.36 -14.98
N ALA A 244 -23.08 21.24 -15.47
CA ALA A 244 -24.48 20.87 -15.26
C ALA A 244 -24.82 20.74 -13.76
N SER A 245 -23.90 20.23 -12.94
CA SER A 245 -24.13 20.12 -11.49
C SER A 245 -24.25 21.49 -10.80
N VAL A 246 -23.55 22.51 -11.28
CA VAL A 246 -23.66 23.87 -10.72
C VAL A 246 -24.98 24.51 -11.14
N GLU A 247 -25.45 24.21 -12.35
CA GLU A 247 -26.73 24.70 -12.88
C GLU A 247 -27.95 23.91 -12.40
N GLY A 248 -27.74 22.81 -11.68
CA GLY A 248 -28.81 21.95 -11.17
C GLY A 248 -29.39 20.99 -12.22
N GLU A 249 -28.73 20.83 -13.36
CA GLU A 249 -29.10 19.87 -14.40
C GLU A 249 -28.58 18.47 -14.10
N SER A 250 -29.37 17.46 -14.47
CA SER A 250 -29.02 16.05 -14.30
C SER A 250 -28.82 15.37 -15.65
N SER A 251 -27.82 14.49 -15.74
CA SER A 251 -27.59 13.67 -16.93
C SER A 251 -28.87 12.90 -17.30
N PRO A 252 -29.27 12.89 -18.59
CA PRO A 252 -30.31 12.02 -19.08
C PRO A 252 -30.01 10.61 -18.61
N ARG A 253 -30.97 10.02 -17.87
CA ARG A 253 -30.87 8.61 -17.52
C ARG A 253 -30.92 7.86 -18.83
N LYS A 254 -29.80 7.22 -19.21
CA LYS A 254 -29.83 6.23 -20.29
C LYS A 254 -30.96 5.29 -19.93
N GLU A 255 -32.01 5.25 -20.74
CA GLU A 255 -33.10 4.28 -20.56
C GLU A 255 -32.46 2.91 -20.71
N THR A 256 -31.98 2.36 -19.59
CA THR A 256 -31.61 0.96 -19.51
C THR A 256 -32.94 0.25 -19.62
N GLY A 257 -33.35 -0.07 -20.86
CA GLY A 257 -34.49 -0.92 -21.13
C GLY A 257 -34.43 -2.06 -20.13
N SER A 258 -35.49 -2.16 -19.33
CA SER A 258 -35.66 -2.97 -18.12
C SER A 258 -35.02 -4.36 -18.24
N SER A 259 -33.71 -4.45 -18.07
CA SER A 259 -32.99 -5.71 -18.03
C SER A 259 -33.16 -6.22 -16.62
N SER A 260 -34.28 -6.92 -16.43
CA SER A 260 -34.46 -7.93 -15.38
C SER A 260 -33.10 -8.56 -15.08
N ARG A 261 -32.64 -8.39 -13.83
CA ARG A 261 -31.39 -8.96 -13.31
C ARG A 261 -31.41 -10.48 -13.48
N ARG A 262 -31.03 -10.99 -14.65
CA ARG A 262 -30.58 -12.37 -14.79
C ARG A 262 -29.16 -12.43 -14.25
N LYS A 263 -29.07 -12.79 -12.97
CA LYS A 263 -27.83 -13.04 -12.22
C LYS A 263 -27.03 -14.13 -12.98
N GLY A 264 -25.90 -13.77 -13.59
CA GLY A 264 -24.94 -14.74 -14.12
C GLY A 264 -24.56 -14.65 -15.61
N LYS A 265 -25.06 -13.69 -16.39
CA LYS A 265 -24.59 -13.51 -17.78
C LYS A 265 -23.45 -12.48 -17.83
N ALA A 266 -22.36 -12.84 -18.53
CA ALA A 266 -21.22 -11.95 -18.76
C ALA A 266 -21.70 -10.56 -19.25
N PRO A 267 -21.00 -9.48 -18.91
CA PRO A 267 -21.37 -8.14 -19.36
C PRO A 267 -21.58 -8.17 -20.87
N ALA A 268 -22.76 -7.74 -21.35
CA ALA A 268 -22.99 -7.61 -22.77
C ALA A 268 -21.84 -6.77 -23.35
N VAL A 269 -21.13 -7.33 -24.34
CA VAL A 269 -20.11 -6.60 -25.09
C VAL A 269 -20.78 -5.33 -25.57
N ARG A 270 -20.31 -4.17 -25.11
CA ARG A 270 -20.85 -2.89 -25.55
C ARG A 270 -20.58 -2.80 -27.04
N GLU A 271 -21.64 -2.83 -27.84
CA GLU A 271 -21.55 -2.59 -29.27
C GLU A 271 -20.92 -1.21 -29.48
N ASP A 272 -19.90 -1.16 -30.33
CA ASP A 272 -19.24 0.07 -30.72
C ASP A 272 -20.28 0.96 -31.44
N PRO A 273 -20.58 2.17 -30.93
CA PRO A 273 -21.56 3.08 -31.53
C PRO A 273 -21.32 3.38 -33.02
N TRP A 274 -20.08 3.17 -33.48
CA TRP A 274 -19.64 3.47 -34.83
C TRP A 274 -19.56 2.23 -35.72
N SER A 275 -19.94 1.06 -35.21
CA SER A 275 -19.95 -0.18 -35.99
C SER A 275 -20.93 -0.05 -37.17
N GLY A 276 -20.39 -0.07 -38.40
CA GLY A 276 -21.17 0.06 -39.63
C GLY A 276 -20.87 1.32 -40.44
N PHE A 277 -20.30 2.37 -39.82
CA PHE A 277 -19.89 3.58 -40.54
C PHE A 277 -18.47 3.46 -41.07
N PHE A 278 -17.51 3.07 -40.22
CA PHE A 278 -16.09 3.05 -40.56
C PHE A 278 -15.58 1.63 -40.76
N ARG A 279 -14.70 1.44 -41.76
CA ARG A 279 -14.00 0.16 -41.98
C ARG A 279 -13.08 -0.15 -40.81
N LYS A 280 -13.15 -1.37 -40.28
CA LYS A 280 -12.16 -1.84 -39.30
C LYS A 280 -10.81 -1.96 -40.01
N LYS A 281 -9.79 -1.25 -39.52
CA LYS A 281 -8.41 -1.48 -39.99
C LYS A 281 -8.03 -2.94 -39.64
N PRO A 282 -7.41 -3.70 -40.57
CA PRO A 282 -6.86 -4.99 -40.21
C PRO A 282 -5.88 -4.80 -39.05
N LYS A 283 -5.95 -5.68 -38.04
CA LYS A 283 -4.98 -5.66 -36.95
C LYS A 283 -3.62 -6.01 -37.56
N ALA A 284 -2.68 -5.08 -37.48
CA ALA A 284 -1.28 -5.32 -37.84
C ALA A 284 -0.63 -6.32 -36.87
#